data_AF-A0A8B8MT78-F1
#
_entry.id   AF-A0A8B8MT78-F1
#
_cell.length_a   1.000
_cell.length_b   1.000
_cell.length_c   1.000
_cell.angle_alpha   90.00
_cell.angle_beta   90.00
_cell.angle_gamma   90.00
#
_symmetry.space_group_name_H-M   'P 1'
#
loop_
_entity.id
_entity.type
_entity.pdbx_description
1 polymer ?
#
loop_
_entity_poly.entity_id
_entity_poly.type
_entity_poly.pdbx_seq_one_letter_code
_entity_poly.pdbx_strand_id
1 'polypeptide(L)'
;MAKTKDNKPRGRMSSYAYFVQKTREDFKKKHPNENVVFSEFSKKCSDSWKKMSESEKKKYIQMADKDKKRYDSEMASYVPPKDGKGKKGKKAKKDPNAPKRALSAFFWFCNDERNKVKVTLPAGASVGEVSKECARRWNNLSQSAKAKYEALAAKDKARYEKEIAVYRKKADASPKKGKKGKKAETSDSDD
;
A
#
# COMPACT_ATOMS: atom_id res chain seq x y z
N MET A 1 -23.28 16.82 2.06
CA MET A 1 -22.26 15.77 2.28
C MET A 1 -22.13 14.96 1.00
N ALA A 2 -20.94 14.89 0.40
CA ALA A 2 -20.75 14.25 -0.90
C ALA A 2 -20.83 12.72 -0.76
N LYS A 3 -21.88 12.10 -1.33
CA LYS A 3 -21.97 10.65 -1.49
C LYS A 3 -20.90 10.22 -2.49
N THR A 4 -19.90 9.44 -2.05
CA THR A 4 -18.91 8.85 -2.95
C THR A 4 -19.60 7.89 -3.90
N LYS A 5 -19.27 7.94 -5.20
CA LYS A 5 -19.88 7.19 -6.32
C LYS A 5 -19.94 5.66 -6.16
N ASP A 6 -19.31 5.09 -5.13
CA ASP A 6 -19.08 3.65 -4.99
C ASP A 6 -19.81 3.01 -3.79
N ASN A 7 -20.81 3.69 -3.20
CA ASN A 7 -21.51 3.32 -1.94
C ASN A 7 -20.57 2.88 -0.81
N LYS A 8 -19.30 3.29 -0.88
CA LYS A 8 -18.26 2.89 0.05
C LYS A 8 -18.45 3.64 1.36
N PRO A 9 -18.48 2.95 2.51
CA PRO A 9 -18.49 3.57 3.83
C PRO A 9 -17.40 4.64 3.94
N ARG A 10 -17.78 5.83 4.43
CA ARG A 10 -16.81 6.91 4.67
C ARG A 10 -15.80 6.44 5.72
N GLY A 11 -14.51 6.69 5.47
CA GLY A 11 -13.43 6.24 6.35
C GLY A 11 -13.58 6.73 7.79
N ARG A 12 -12.95 6.02 8.73
CA ARG A 12 -12.90 6.40 10.14
C ARG A 12 -12.20 7.74 10.33
N MET A 13 -12.81 8.63 11.09
CA MET A 13 -12.23 9.88 11.55
C MET A 13 -11.54 9.65 12.89
N SER A 14 -10.29 10.12 13.00
CA SER A 14 -9.55 10.10 14.26
C SER A 14 -10.06 11.19 15.21
N SER A 15 -9.70 11.08 16.49
CA SER A 15 -10.03 12.09 17.51
C SER A 15 -9.51 13.47 17.12
N TYR A 16 -8.28 13.53 16.59
CA TYR A 16 -7.73 14.76 16.03
C TYR A 16 -8.52 15.29 14.82
N ALA A 17 -9.00 14.42 13.92
CA ALA A 17 -9.79 14.86 12.77
C ALA A 17 -11.13 15.49 13.19
N TYR A 18 -11.78 14.94 14.22
CA TYR A 18 -12.97 15.54 14.83
C TYR A 18 -12.67 16.89 15.47
N PHE A 19 -11.54 17.01 16.15
CA PHE A 19 -11.09 18.28 16.72
C PHE A 19 -10.85 19.34 15.65
N VAL A 20 -10.05 19.03 14.63
CA VAL A 20 -9.77 19.96 13.52
C VAL A 20 -11.06 20.40 12.82
N GLN A 21 -12.02 19.48 12.63
CA GLN A 21 -13.31 19.82 12.07
C GLN A 21 -14.07 20.81 12.96
N LYS A 22 -14.15 20.53 14.27
CA LYS A 22 -14.85 21.39 15.22
C LYS A 22 -14.21 22.78 15.32
N THR A 23 -12.89 22.84 15.42
CA THR A 23 -12.15 24.11 15.43
C THR A 23 -12.35 24.88 14.13
N ARG A 24 -12.47 24.19 12.99
CA ARG A 24 -12.69 24.85 11.69
C ARG A 24 -14.11 25.42 11.59
N GLU A 25 -15.10 24.70 12.08
CA GLU A 25 -16.49 25.19 12.16
C GLU A 25 -16.60 26.40 13.08
N ASP A 26 -15.98 26.35 14.26
CA ASP A 26 -16.00 27.48 15.20
C ASP A 26 -15.23 28.69 14.65
N PHE A 27 -14.12 28.48 13.95
CA PHE A 27 -13.38 29.55 13.27
C PHE A 27 -14.21 30.20 12.15
N LYS A 28 -14.89 29.39 11.30
CA LYS A 28 -15.77 29.91 10.26
C LYS A 28 -16.98 30.69 10.81
N LYS A 29 -17.50 30.30 11.97
CA LYS A 29 -18.59 31.04 12.63
C LYS A 29 -18.12 32.40 13.15
N LYS A 30 -16.90 32.48 13.67
CA LYS A 30 -16.32 33.72 14.20
C LYS A 30 -15.75 34.62 13.12
N HIS A 31 -15.32 34.04 12.01
CA HIS A 31 -14.73 34.74 10.86
C HIS A 31 -15.44 34.34 9.56
N PRO A 32 -16.73 34.69 9.39
CA PRO A 32 -17.53 34.24 8.24
C PRO A 32 -17.03 34.76 6.89
N ASN A 33 -16.31 35.89 6.87
CA ASN A 33 -15.75 36.51 5.67
C ASN A 33 -14.25 36.28 5.48
N GLU A 34 -13.57 35.61 6.42
CA GLU A 34 -12.12 35.41 6.36
C GLU A 34 -11.79 34.05 5.71
N ASN A 35 -10.97 34.09 4.66
CA ASN A 35 -10.56 32.88 3.97
C ASN A 35 -9.51 32.14 4.81
N VAL A 36 -9.92 31.03 5.44
CA VAL A 36 -9.05 30.21 6.28
C VAL A 36 -7.92 29.58 5.45
N VAL A 37 -6.71 30.14 5.55
CA VAL A 37 -5.51 29.56 4.94
C VAL A 37 -5.20 28.21 5.62
N PHE A 38 -5.32 27.12 4.86
CA PHE A 38 -5.21 25.76 5.42
C PHE A 38 -3.88 25.48 6.11
N SER A 39 -2.77 26.03 5.60
CA SER A 39 -1.44 25.82 6.18
C SER A 39 -1.30 26.45 7.57
N GLU A 40 -1.84 27.65 7.78
CA GLU A 40 -1.82 28.35 9.07
C GLU A 40 -2.79 27.70 10.06
N PHE A 41 -3.97 27.36 9.58
CA PHE A 41 -4.98 26.67 10.38
C PHE A 41 -4.49 25.30 10.86
N SER A 42 -3.80 24.55 10.00
CA SER A 42 -3.22 23.25 10.36
C SER A 42 -2.17 23.37 11.47
N LYS A 43 -1.31 24.40 11.43
CA LYS A 43 -0.34 24.69 12.51
C LYS A 43 -1.07 25.03 13.82
N LYS A 44 -2.04 25.96 13.77
CA LYS A 44 -2.83 26.37 14.94
C LYS A 44 -3.57 25.20 15.59
N CYS A 45 -4.18 24.32 14.80
CA CYS A 45 -4.82 23.11 15.31
C CYS A 45 -3.83 22.15 15.96
N SER A 46 -2.63 21.98 15.40
CA SER A 46 -1.61 21.12 16.01
C SER A 46 -1.20 21.62 17.39
N ASP A 47 -0.94 22.92 17.51
CA ASP A 47 -0.54 23.54 18.77
C ASP A 47 -1.66 23.52 19.81
N SER A 48 -2.90 23.82 19.41
CA SER A 48 -4.06 23.72 20.29
C SER A 48 -4.28 22.29 20.76
N TRP A 49 -4.17 21.28 19.88
CA TRP A 49 -4.32 19.87 20.26
C TRP A 49 -3.25 19.42 21.26
N LYS A 50 -2.01 19.88 21.12
CA LYS A 50 -0.95 19.59 22.11
C LYS A 50 -1.27 20.20 23.47
N LYS A 51 -1.73 21.46 23.49
CA LYS A 51 -2.09 22.20 24.72
C LYS A 51 -3.37 21.71 25.38
N MET A 52 -4.27 21.05 24.66
CA MET A 52 -5.51 20.55 25.25
C MET A 52 -5.25 19.44 26.27
N SER A 53 -6.00 19.50 27.37
CA SER A 53 -5.96 18.52 28.44
C SER A 53 -6.53 17.16 28.00
N GLU A 54 -6.21 16.09 28.73
CA GLU A 54 -6.75 14.75 28.44
C GLU A 54 -8.27 14.70 28.54
N SER A 55 -8.89 15.49 29.42
CA SER A 55 -10.35 15.58 29.58
C SER A 55 -11.02 16.19 28.35
N GLU A 56 -10.42 17.23 27.74
CA GLU A 56 -10.92 17.82 26.49
C GLU A 56 -10.71 16.87 25.31
N LYS A 57 -9.55 16.19 25.27
CA LYS A 57 -9.27 15.14 24.28
C LYS A 57 -10.23 13.96 24.42
N LYS A 58 -10.65 13.60 25.63
CA LYS A 58 -11.56 12.48 25.92
C LYS A 58 -12.87 12.59 25.14
N LYS A 59 -13.43 13.80 25.00
CA LYS A 59 -14.63 14.05 24.18
C LYS A 59 -14.40 13.66 22.72
N TYR A 60 -13.25 14.02 22.15
CA TYR A 60 -12.90 13.71 20.76
C TYR A 60 -12.50 12.23 20.57
N ILE A 61 -11.87 11.62 21.57
CA ILE A 61 -11.57 10.18 21.60
C ILE A 61 -12.87 9.38 21.56
N GLN A 62 -13.85 9.70 22.41
CA GLN A 62 -15.16 9.06 22.40
C GLN A 62 -15.90 9.22 21.06
N MET A 63 -15.79 10.39 20.42
CA MET A 63 -16.36 10.60 19.08
C MET A 63 -15.68 9.71 18.04
N ALA A 64 -14.35 9.59 18.08
CA ALA A 64 -13.58 8.70 17.20
C ALA A 64 -13.92 7.22 17.44
N ASP A 65 -14.13 6.80 18.69
CA ASP A 65 -14.52 5.43 19.02
C ASP A 65 -15.91 5.08 18.48
N LYS A 66 -16.87 6.02 18.58
CA LYS A 66 -18.20 5.88 17.97
C LYS A 66 -18.10 5.79 16.46
N ASP A 67 -17.28 6.64 15.83
CA ASP A 67 -17.08 6.61 14.39
C ASP A 67 -16.37 5.34 13.91
N LYS A 68 -15.46 4.81 14.74
CA LYS A 68 -14.85 3.51 14.52
C LYS A 68 -15.90 2.40 14.48
N LYS A 69 -16.81 2.36 15.46
CA LYS A 69 -17.89 1.37 15.47
C LYS A 69 -18.81 1.50 14.25
N ARG A 70 -19.22 2.73 13.90
CA ARG A 70 -20.01 3.02 12.69
C ARG A 70 -19.33 2.50 11.42
N TYR A 71 -18.05 2.81 11.24
CA TYR A 71 -17.31 2.35 10.07
C TYR A 71 -17.16 0.84 10.05
N ASP A 72 -16.85 0.22 11.19
CA ASP A 72 -16.69 -1.22 11.29
C ASP A 72 -18.02 -1.93 10.94
N SER A 73 -19.17 -1.42 11.39
CA SER A 73 -20.50 -1.95 11.03
C SER A 73 -20.87 -1.70 9.56
N GLU A 74 -20.57 -0.52 9.02
CA GLU A 74 -20.83 -0.21 7.61
C GLU A 74 -19.91 -1.02 6.68
N MET A 75 -18.66 -1.27 7.08
CA MET A 75 -17.73 -2.11 6.32
C MET A 75 -18.10 -3.60 6.38
N ALA A 76 -18.76 -4.06 7.45
CA ALA A 76 -19.25 -5.43 7.54
C ALA A 76 -20.39 -5.72 6.56
N SER A 77 -21.27 -4.73 6.31
CA SER A 77 -22.34 -4.84 5.31
C SER A 77 -21.90 -4.41 3.90
N TYR A 78 -20.74 -3.78 3.76
CA TYR A 78 -20.21 -3.34 2.48
C TYR A 78 -19.61 -4.50 1.68
N VAL A 79 -20.25 -4.81 0.55
CA VAL A 79 -19.69 -5.68 -0.49
C VAL A 79 -18.98 -4.78 -1.51
N PRO A 80 -17.64 -4.85 -1.64
CA PRO A 80 -16.93 -4.12 -2.68
C PRO A 80 -17.42 -4.56 -4.06
N PRO A 81 -17.63 -3.63 -5.02
CA PRO A 81 -17.93 -3.98 -6.41
C PRO A 81 -16.93 -5.01 -6.96
N LYS A 82 -17.43 -6.05 -7.65
CA LYS A 82 -16.60 -7.12 -8.25
C LYS A 82 -15.59 -6.57 -9.27
N ASP A 83 -15.90 -5.44 -9.89
CA ASP A 83 -14.92 -4.67 -10.63
C ASP A 83 -13.93 -4.10 -9.64
N GLY A 84 -12.74 -4.68 -9.54
CA GLY A 84 -11.64 -4.34 -8.62
C GLY A 84 -11.10 -2.89 -8.68
N LYS A 85 -11.93 -1.91 -9.08
CA LYS A 85 -11.78 -0.46 -8.95
C LYS A 85 -11.95 0.07 -7.52
N GLY A 86 -11.97 -0.80 -6.50
CA GLY A 86 -11.54 -0.37 -5.18
C GLY A 86 -10.10 0.13 -5.33
N LYS A 87 -9.89 1.45 -5.30
CA LYS A 87 -8.59 2.14 -5.49
C LYS A 87 -7.53 1.67 -4.46
N LYS A 88 -7.06 0.42 -4.51
CA LYS A 88 -5.67 0.11 -4.21
C LYS A 88 -4.93 0.74 -5.37
N GLY A 89 -4.30 1.89 -5.12
CA GLY A 89 -3.53 2.59 -6.15
C GLY A 89 -2.69 1.57 -6.92
N LYS A 90 -2.73 1.63 -8.25
CA LYS A 90 -1.86 0.79 -9.09
C LYS A 90 -0.46 0.92 -8.51
N LYS A 91 0.11 -0.18 -8.00
CA LYS A 91 1.49 -0.19 -7.55
C LYS A 91 2.31 0.43 -8.67
N ALA A 92 3.08 1.47 -8.35
CA ALA A 92 3.87 2.18 -9.36
C ALA A 92 4.64 1.14 -10.18
N LYS A 93 4.66 1.31 -11.50
CA LYS A 93 5.43 0.43 -12.38
C LYS A 93 6.84 0.37 -11.82
N LYS A 94 7.33 -0.85 -11.57
CA LYS A 94 8.68 -1.03 -11.05
C LYS A 94 9.65 -0.42 -12.06
N ASP A 95 10.56 0.42 -11.58
CA ASP A 95 11.60 1.00 -12.42
C ASP A 95 12.37 -0.14 -13.12
N PRO A 96 12.50 -0.14 -14.46
CA PRO A 96 13.27 -1.15 -15.19
C PRO A 96 14.74 -1.24 -14.73
N ASN A 97 15.29 -0.15 -14.20
CA ASN A 97 16.67 -0.06 -13.73
C ASN A 97 16.82 -0.43 -12.24
N ALA A 98 15.72 -0.62 -11.51
CA ALA A 98 15.79 -1.03 -10.11
C ALA A 98 16.18 -2.51 -10.01
N PRO A 99 17.12 -2.86 -9.11
CA PRO A 99 17.53 -4.25 -8.96
C PRO A 99 16.35 -5.14 -8.57
N LYS A 100 16.36 -6.36 -9.10
CA LYS A 100 15.34 -7.36 -8.79
C LYS A 100 15.44 -7.71 -7.30
N ARG A 101 14.31 -7.81 -6.62
CA ARG A 101 14.29 -8.13 -5.18
C ARG A 101 14.92 -9.48 -4.93
N ALA A 102 15.60 -9.60 -3.79
CA ALA A 102 16.06 -10.89 -3.31
C ALA A 102 14.89 -11.88 -3.18
N LEU A 103 15.13 -13.11 -3.62
CA LEU A 103 14.22 -14.23 -3.46
C LEU A 103 14.35 -14.82 -2.05
N SER A 104 13.23 -15.18 -1.44
CA SER A 104 13.24 -15.88 -0.16
C SER A 104 13.60 -17.36 -0.34
N ALA A 105 13.94 -18.03 0.77
CA ALA A 105 14.27 -19.46 0.76
C ALA A 105 13.15 -20.31 0.14
N PHE A 106 11.88 -19.96 0.45
CA PHE A 106 10.72 -20.60 -0.16
C PHE A 106 10.65 -20.43 -1.68
N PHE A 107 11.03 -19.27 -2.22
CA PHE A 107 11.02 -19.05 -3.67
C PHE A 107 12.16 -19.77 -4.37
N TRP A 108 13.33 -19.90 -3.74
CA TRP A 108 14.41 -20.77 -4.23
C TRP A 108 13.96 -22.22 -4.29
N PHE A 109 13.34 -22.72 -3.22
CA PHE A 109 12.76 -24.06 -3.20
C PHE A 109 11.68 -24.25 -4.28
N CYS A 110 10.75 -23.30 -4.41
CA CYS A 110 9.74 -23.34 -5.46
C CYS A 110 10.35 -23.36 -6.85
N ASN A 111 11.48 -22.68 -7.09
CA ASN A 111 12.10 -22.66 -8.41
C ASN A 111 12.63 -24.04 -8.82
N ASP A 112 13.21 -24.77 -7.87
CA ASP A 112 13.77 -26.11 -8.11
C ASP A 112 12.68 -27.20 -8.13
N GLU A 113 11.67 -27.08 -7.25
CA GLU A 113 10.61 -28.08 -7.12
C GLU A 113 9.42 -27.86 -8.03
N ARG A 114 9.18 -26.64 -8.55
CA ARG A 114 8.02 -26.37 -9.42
C ARG A 114 7.98 -27.31 -10.61
N ASN A 115 9.12 -27.63 -11.22
CA ASN A 115 9.18 -28.55 -12.36
C ASN A 115 8.82 -29.99 -11.93
N LYS A 116 9.31 -30.44 -10.78
CA LYS A 116 8.99 -31.76 -10.22
C LYS A 116 7.52 -31.87 -9.85
N VAL A 117 6.99 -30.84 -9.18
CA VAL A 117 5.58 -30.75 -8.80
C VAL A 117 4.69 -30.72 -10.04
N LYS A 118 5.09 -29.99 -11.09
CA LYS A 118 4.36 -29.94 -12.36
C LYS A 118 4.27 -31.30 -13.06
N VAL A 119 5.31 -32.13 -12.95
CA VAL A 119 5.31 -33.51 -13.49
C VAL A 119 4.49 -34.46 -12.63
N THR A 120 4.48 -34.30 -11.31
CA THR A 120 3.65 -35.12 -10.41
C THR A 120 2.17 -34.78 -10.47
N LEU A 121 1.82 -33.58 -10.92
CA LEU A 121 0.44 -33.14 -11.10
C LEU A 121 -0.02 -33.44 -12.54
N PRO A 122 -1.34 -33.65 -12.75
CA PRO A 122 -1.87 -33.93 -14.08
C PRO A 122 -1.54 -32.83 -15.09
N ALA A 123 -1.37 -33.21 -16.36
CA ALA A 123 -1.12 -32.29 -17.46
C ALA A 123 -2.33 -31.36 -17.65
N GLY A 124 -2.22 -30.15 -17.09
CA GLY A 124 -3.33 -29.18 -17.00
C GLY A 124 -3.42 -28.48 -15.65
N ALA A 125 -2.65 -28.93 -14.65
CA ALA A 125 -2.59 -28.28 -13.34
C ALA A 125 -2.19 -26.80 -13.48
N SER A 126 -3.00 -25.94 -12.87
CA SER A 126 -2.77 -24.50 -12.88
C SER A 126 -1.49 -24.15 -12.11
N VAL A 127 -0.84 -23.05 -12.50
CA VAL A 127 0.29 -22.49 -11.76
C VAL A 127 -0.06 -22.27 -10.28
N GLY A 128 -1.34 -21.99 -9.98
CA GLY A 128 -1.85 -21.87 -8.62
C GLY A 128 -1.81 -23.19 -7.83
N GLU A 129 -2.19 -24.31 -8.46
CA GLU A 129 -2.19 -25.65 -7.84
C GLU A 129 -0.76 -26.14 -7.59
N VAL A 130 0.11 -25.96 -8.57
CA VAL A 130 1.55 -26.23 -8.43
C VAL A 130 2.14 -25.43 -7.26
N SER A 131 1.76 -24.17 -7.11
CA SER A 131 2.25 -23.32 -6.01
C SER A 131 1.72 -23.76 -4.65
N LYS A 132 0.47 -24.21 -4.55
CA LYS A 132 -0.11 -24.78 -3.32
C LYS A 132 0.62 -26.05 -2.90
N GLU A 133 0.90 -26.94 -3.84
CA GLU A 133 1.63 -28.18 -3.57
C GLU A 133 3.09 -27.90 -3.17
N CYS A 134 3.76 -26.92 -3.80
CA CYS A 134 5.08 -26.45 -3.35
C CYS A 134 5.03 -25.93 -1.90
N ALA A 135 4.00 -25.15 -1.54
CA ALA A 135 3.84 -24.65 -0.16
C ALA A 135 3.66 -25.79 0.85
N ARG A 136 2.86 -26.81 0.51
CA ARG A 136 2.68 -28.01 1.33
C ARG A 136 4.00 -28.75 1.55
N ARG A 137 4.77 -28.99 0.48
CA ARG A 137 6.08 -29.63 0.56
C ARG A 137 7.07 -28.82 1.39
N TRP A 138 7.09 -27.49 1.22
CA TRP A 138 7.95 -26.61 2.02
C TRP A 138 7.66 -26.70 3.52
N ASN A 139 6.38 -26.72 3.92
CA ASN A 139 6.03 -26.85 5.33
C ASN A 139 6.47 -28.19 5.92
N ASN A 140 6.40 -29.26 5.13
CA ASN A 140 6.80 -30.61 5.53
C ASN A 140 8.31 -30.88 5.44
N LEU A 141 9.11 -29.98 4.83
CA LEU A 141 10.56 -30.13 4.78
C LEU A 141 11.20 -29.97 6.15
N SER A 142 12.24 -30.77 6.41
CA SER A 142 13.09 -30.65 7.58
C SER A 142 13.89 -29.34 7.57
N GLN A 143 14.28 -28.86 8.75
CA GLN A 143 15.08 -27.64 8.89
C GLN A 143 16.42 -27.75 8.16
N SER A 144 17.02 -28.94 8.11
CA SER A 144 18.27 -29.19 7.36
C SER A 144 18.10 -28.96 5.85
N ALA A 145 16.99 -29.45 5.27
CA ALA A 145 16.70 -29.19 3.87
C ALA A 145 16.38 -27.70 3.61
N LYS A 146 15.67 -27.04 4.55
CA LYS A 146 15.42 -25.59 4.50
C LYS A 146 16.70 -24.78 4.59
N ALA A 147 17.67 -25.21 5.41
CA ALA A 147 18.93 -24.50 5.63
C ALA A 147 19.72 -24.27 4.33
N LYS A 148 19.71 -25.24 3.40
CA LYS A 148 20.29 -25.07 2.05
C LYS A 148 19.67 -23.87 1.32
N TYR A 149 18.34 -23.77 1.32
CA TYR A 149 17.61 -22.69 0.65
C TYR A 149 17.70 -21.36 1.40
N GLU A 150 17.79 -21.40 2.74
CA GLU A 150 18.05 -20.23 3.57
C GLU A 150 19.45 -19.65 3.29
N ALA A 151 20.47 -20.49 3.12
CA ALA A 151 21.80 -20.06 2.72
C ALA A 151 21.81 -19.41 1.32
N LEU A 152 21.06 -19.97 0.35
CA LEU A 152 20.87 -19.38 -0.97
C LEU A 152 20.15 -18.02 -0.90
N ALA A 153 19.08 -17.94 -0.09
CA ALA A 153 18.35 -16.71 0.14
C ALA A 153 19.21 -15.64 0.82
N ALA A 154 20.07 -16.03 1.76
CA ALA A 154 21.00 -15.11 2.43
C ALA A 154 22.03 -14.54 1.45
N LYS A 155 22.60 -15.38 0.57
CA LYS A 155 23.51 -14.93 -0.50
C LYS A 155 22.81 -13.97 -1.46
N ASP A 156 21.59 -14.29 -1.87
CA ASP A 156 20.81 -13.44 -2.78
C ASP A 156 20.38 -12.12 -2.13
N LYS A 157 20.07 -12.15 -0.83
CA LYS A 157 19.83 -10.95 -0.02
C LYS A 157 21.05 -10.03 0.01
N ALA A 158 22.24 -10.59 0.27
CA ALA A 158 23.48 -9.82 0.26
C ALA A 158 23.77 -9.21 -1.13
N ARG A 159 23.49 -9.96 -2.21
CA ARG A 159 23.58 -9.47 -3.59
C ARG A 159 22.62 -8.29 -3.82
N TYR A 160 21.35 -8.43 -3.47
CA TYR A 160 20.35 -7.37 -3.61
C TYR A 160 20.67 -6.14 -2.77
N GLU A 161 21.19 -6.30 -1.56
CA GLU A 161 21.59 -5.20 -0.68
C GLU A 161 22.73 -4.37 -1.29
N LYS A 162 23.73 -5.02 -1.90
CA LYS A 162 24.79 -4.34 -2.65
C LYS A 162 24.23 -3.60 -3.86
N GLU A 163 23.41 -4.26 -4.68
CA GLU A 163 22.83 -3.67 -5.89
C GLU A 163 21.88 -2.49 -5.56
N ILE A 164 21.04 -2.62 -4.53
CA ILE A 164 20.11 -1.56 -4.14
C ILE A 164 20.83 -0.38 -3.49
N ALA A 165 21.96 -0.61 -2.79
CA ALA A 165 22.79 0.47 -2.29
C ALA A 165 23.39 1.29 -3.44
N VAL A 166 23.93 0.61 -4.47
CA VAL A 166 24.44 1.28 -5.68
C VAL A 166 23.32 2.00 -6.42
N TYR A 167 22.16 1.35 -6.59
CA TYR A 167 21.01 1.95 -7.25
C TYR A 167 20.48 3.18 -6.51
N ARG A 168 20.38 3.12 -5.17
CA ARG A 168 19.97 4.27 -4.35
C ARG A 168 20.96 5.43 -4.50
N LYS A 169 22.26 5.16 -4.44
CA LYS A 169 23.29 6.20 -4.67
C LYS A 169 23.20 6.81 -6.08
N LYS A 170 22.99 6.01 -7.12
CA LYS A 170 22.80 6.48 -8.51
C LYS A 170 21.49 7.24 -8.70
N ALA A 171 20.42 6.84 -8.03
CA ALA A 171 19.11 7.49 -8.08
C ALA A 171 19.13 8.85 -7.36
N ASP A 172 19.96 9.02 -6.34
CA ASP A 172 20.19 10.30 -5.65
C ASP A 172 21.09 11.24 -6.48
N ALA A 173 22.11 10.68 -7.15
CA ALA A 173 23.04 11.43 -7.99
C ALA A 173 22.50 11.80 -9.40
N SER A 174 21.37 11.23 -9.82
CA SER A 174 20.75 11.56 -11.10
C SER A 174 19.67 12.62 -10.91
N PRO A 175 19.85 13.88 -11.36
CA PRO A 175 18.76 14.84 -11.38
C PRO A 175 17.65 14.28 -12.27
N LYS A 176 16.43 14.23 -11.72
CA LYS A 176 15.22 13.76 -12.40
C LYS A 176 15.00 14.57 -13.68
N LYS A 177 15.53 14.10 -14.81
CA LYS A 177 15.13 14.61 -16.14
C LYS A 177 13.68 14.20 -16.35
N GLY A 178 12.79 15.19 -16.21
CA GLY A 178 11.38 15.07 -16.49
C GLY A 178 11.17 14.48 -17.88
N LYS A 179 10.49 13.33 -17.93
CA LYS A 179 10.04 12.73 -19.19
C LYS A 179 8.85 13.54 -19.69
N LYS A 180 9.14 14.66 -20.36
CA LYS A 180 8.21 15.45 -21.17
C LYS A 180 7.61 14.51 -22.21
N GLY A 181 6.28 14.55 -22.34
CA GLY A 181 5.54 13.67 -23.24
C GLY A 181 5.92 13.89 -24.70
N LYS A 182 5.81 12.82 -25.49
CA LYS A 182 5.56 12.90 -26.92
C LYS A 182 4.35 12.02 -27.22
N LYS A 183 3.22 12.70 -27.43
CA LYS A 183 2.01 12.23 -28.09
C LYS A 183 2.10 12.74 -29.54
N ALA A 184 1.34 12.12 -30.45
CA ALA A 184 1.26 12.33 -31.90
C ALA A 184 2.27 11.45 -32.68
N GLU A 185 1.90 10.73 -33.74
CA GLU A 185 0.70 10.83 -34.58
C GLU A 185 0.53 9.52 -35.36
N THR A 186 -0.73 9.20 -35.68
CA THR A 186 -1.17 8.14 -36.58
C THR A 186 -1.39 8.74 -37.96
N SER A 187 -0.82 8.11 -39.00
CA SER A 187 -1.20 8.18 -40.43
C SER A 187 -0.70 6.86 -41.03
N ASP A 188 -1.52 5.87 -41.37
CA ASP A 188 -2.45 5.82 -42.51
C ASP A 188 -1.81 6.31 -43.82
N SER A 189 -1.23 5.38 -44.59
CA SER A 189 -1.20 5.35 -46.07
C SER A 189 -0.50 4.08 -46.59
N ASP A 190 -1.15 3.45 -47.58
CA ASP A 190 -0.85 2.31 -48.46
C ASP A 190 0.61 1.90 -48.75
N ASP A 191 0.88 0.58 -48.73
CA ASP A 191 1.07 -0.27 -49.93
C ASP A 191 0.88 -1.76 -49.56
#